data_AF-F6D280-F1
#
_entry.id   AF-F6D280-F1
#
_cell.length_a   1.000
_cell.length_b   1.000
_cell.length_c   1.000
_cell.angle_alpha   90.00
_cell.angle_beta   90.00
_cell.angle_gamma   90.00
#
_symmetry.space_group_name_H-M   'P 1'
#
loop_
_entity.id
_entity.type
_entity.pdbx_description
1 polymer ?
#
loop_
_entity_poly.entity_id
_entity_poly.type
_entity_poly.pdbx_seq_one_letter_code
_entity_poly.pdbx_strand_id
1 'polypeptide(L)'
;MITYLNYKDLKIIKDLKKLGTWKFKATGEDPILEIRNLPDSLIRDISIVLKAEHGEIIEVYWSYEKDKQYSDKLYSSSLHQTLEPGVKGTYTFSINAEEKIKKLRIDPTNASGIIEIEEIKIRTFYIPPLFEENSKKYNILDKFISNNAKKLKKEETEVLKTYTELLSQNKLLQSRVKQLEEEKAKLVTVPNYKGIKKIALKGKNGYLFLVNDSNQEIRQHFDNSYNNKFNAYLFKKSLKFKKTFCTDNNIEYSFFITPDKSLVCKDFLPFDVKLTKRNYDSIKNLVPDFVKNLDHTCYFKNNSHINYSGGKELSYSYLHYIDPNFKRDDFNKLIDEQIQIGNELHNGDLTRDKNWSYSDEEKEEYLKEKVTAFKNECLIDLSEDLPEKFKLVKTRKTEHYKNPEGLKKLRVLIFRDSSLDFLKDILSIYFKDILLYWDHWFFNKELVEWYKPDIILEIRTERFLENMIYEINNQ
;
A
#
# COMPACT_ATOMS: atom_id res chain seq x y z
N MET A 1 -16.15 14.18 -20.76
CA MET A 1 -16.61 13.72 -22.09
C MET A 1 -16.52 12.20 -22.14
N ILE A 2 -17.41 11.51 -22.85
CA ILE A 2 -17.32 10.04 -23.03
C ILE A 2 -16.88 9.76 -24.46
N THR A 3 -15.78 9.03 -24.63
CA THR A 3 -15.28 8.58 -25.93
C THR A 3 -15.50 7.09 -26.06
N TYR A 4 -16.19 6.67 -27.12
CA TYR A 4 -16.39 5.27 -27.47
C TYR A 4 -15.29 4.85 -28.44
N LEU A 5 -14.52 3.82 -28.09
CA LEU A 5 -13.47 3.32 -28.97
C LEU A 5 -14.06 2.43 -30.06
N ASN A 6 -13.50 2.55 -31.26
CA ASN A 6 -13.75 1.65 -32.36
C ASN A 6 -12.67 0.57 -32.39
N TYR A 7 -12.96 -0.56 -33.03
CA TYR A 7 -12.00 -1.65 -33.17
C TYR A 7 -10.64 -1.21 -33.78
N LYS A 8 -10.65 -0.25 -34.71
CA LYS A 8 -9.44 0.32 -35.34
C LYS A 8 -8.52 1.07 -34.35
N ASP A 9 -9.05 1.45 -33.19
CA ASP A 9 -8.32 2.14 -32.15
C ASP A 9 -7.49 1.16 -31.29
N LEU A 10 -7.62 -0.15 -31.54
CA LEU A 10 -6.93 -1.21 -30.83
C LEU A 10 -5.78 -1.80 -31.65
N LYS A 11 -4.69 -2.12 -30.97
CA LYS A 11 -3.53 -2.84 -31.51
C LYS A 11 -3.27 -4.07 -30.65
N ILE A 12 -3.35 -5.24 -31.27
CA ILE A 12 -2.83 -6.46 -30.65
C ILE A 12 -1.30 -6.39 -30.66
N ILE A 13 -0.69 -6.53 -29.48
CA ILE A 13 0.76 -6.47 -29.33
C ILE A 13 1.36 -7.87 -29.22
N LYS A 14 0.79 -8.70 -28.36
CA LYS A 14 1.36 -10.00 -27.96
C LYS A 14 0.24 -10.96 -27.57
N ASP A 15 0.45 -12.24 -27.86
CA ASP A 15 -0.30 -13.40 -27.35
C ASP A 15 -1.84 -13.33 -27.45
N LEU A 16 -2.38 -12.63 -28.45
CA LEU A 16 -3.80 -12.64 -28.80
C LEU A 16 -3.99 -13.00 -30.27
N LYS A 17 -4.77 -14.04 -30.53
CA LYS A 17 -5.29 -14.37 -31.87
C LYS A 17 -6.67 -13.75 -32.04
N LYS A 18 -6.83 -12.94 -33.07
CA LYS A 18 -8.13 -12.41 -33.48
C LYS A 18 -9.01 -13.55 -34.02
N LEU A 19 -10.21 -13.70 -33.48
CA LEU A 19 -11.22 -14.64 -33.97
C LEU A 19 -12.39 -13.94 -34.68
N GLY A 20 -12.58 -12.65 -34.42
CA GLY A 20 -13.64 -11.85 -35.03
C GLY A 20 -13.48 -10.37 -34.70
N THR A 21 -14.47 -9.56 -35.08
CA THR A 21 -14.57 -8.20 -34.55
C THR A 21 -14.73 -8.31 -33.05
N TRP A 22 -13.85 -7.64 -32.28
CA TRP A 22 -13.96 -7.58 -30.82
C TRP A 22 -13.83 -8.93 -30.07
N LYS A 23 -13.44 -10.01 -30.77
CA LYS A 23 -13.29 -11.35 -30.19
C LYS A 23 -11.86 -11.84 -30.36
N PHE A 24 -11.24 -12.20 -29.24
CA PHE A 24 -9.84 -12.59 -29.16
C PHE A 24 -9.70 -13.88 -28.37
N LYS A 25 -8.70 -14.69 -28.71
CA LYS A 25 -8.28 -15.86 -27.93
C LYS A 25 -6.83 -15.66 -27.52
N ALA A 26 -6.49 -15.79 -26.25
CA ALA A 26 -5.08 -15.72 -25.92
C ALA A 26 -4.35 -16.96 -26.43
N THR A 27 -3.10 -16.76 -26.83
CA THR A 27 -2.22 -17.80 -27.36
C THR A 27 -0.98 -18.01 -26.49
N GLY A 28 -0.88 -17.29 -25.37
CA GLY A 28 0.21 -17.32 -24.41
C GLY A 28 -0.25 -16.75 -23.07
N GLU A 29 0.68 -16.61 -22.14
CA GLU A 29 0.38 -16.24 -20.74
C GLU A 29 0.11 -14.73 -20.57
N ASP A 30 0.63 -13.89 -21.49
CA ASP A 30 0.55 -12.43 -21.41
C ASP A 30 -0.07 -11.78 -22.66
N PRO A 31 -1.37 -11.99 -22.91
CA PRO A 31 -2.06 -11.25 -23.96
C PRO A 31 -2.02 -9.74 -23.71
N ILE A 32 -1.70 -8.94 -24.74
CA ILE A 32 -1.60 -7.48 -24.62
C ILE A 32 -2.38 -6.78 -25.73
N LEU A 33 -3.26 -5.86 -25.34
CA LEU A 33 -4.06 -5.01 -26.23
C LEU A 33 -3.79 -3.52 -25.94
N GLU A 34 -3.17 -2.82 -26.89
CA GLU A 34 -2.86 -1.38 -26.79
C GLU A 34 -3.95 -0.51 -27.43
N ILE A 35 -4.34 0.58 -26.77
CA ILE A 35 -5.27 1.60 -27.28
C ILE A 35 -4.47 2.75 -27.90
N ARG A 36 -4.57 2.93 -29.22
CA ARG A 36 -3.76 3.89 -29.98
C ARG A 36 -4.31 5.31 -29.97
N ASN A 37 -5.63 5.47 -30.06
CA ASN A 37 -6.28 6.76 -30.28
C ASN A 37 -6.91 7.27 -28.98
N LEU A 38 -6.06 7.59 -28.01
CA LEU A 38 -6.51 8.16 -26.75
C LEU A 38 -7.02 9.59 -26.94
N PRO A 39 -8.09 9.97 -26.22
CA PRO A 39 -8.60 11.33 -26.26
C PRO A 39 -7.53 12.32 -25.77
N ASP A 40 -7.54 13.53 -26.35
CA ASP A 40 -6.63 14.61 -25.96
C ASP A 40 -7.10 15.33 -24.68
N SER A 41 -7.30 14.57 -23.60
CA SER A 41 -7.74 15.09 -22.31
C SER A 41 -7.34 14.14 -21.18
N LEU A 42 -7.42 14.62 -19.92
CA LEU A 42 -7.14 13.79 -18.75
C LEU A 42 -8.19 12.68 -18.64
N ILE A 43 -7.75 11.44 -18.55
CA ILE A 43 -8.62 10.27 -18.43
C ILE A 43 -9.00 10.09 -16.96
N ARG A 44 -10.30 10.09 -16.69
CA ARG A 44 -10.86 9.82 -15.35
C ARG A 44 -11.01 8.32 -15.13
N ASP A 45 -11.72 7.66 -16.03
CA ASP A 45 -12.01 6.23 -15.91
C ASP A 45 -12.16 5.57 -17.28
N ILE A 46 -12.02 4.25 -17.27
CA ILE A 46 -12.20 3.39 -18.44
C ILE A 46 -13.17 2.30 -18.07
N SER A 47 -14.24 2.15 -18.84
CA SER A 47 -15.18 1.04 -18.70
C SER A 47 -15.04 0.09 -19.87
N ILE A 48 -14.95 -1.20 -19.60
CA ILE A 48 -14.86 -2.25 -20.59
C ILE A 48 -16.03 -3.21 -20.39
N VAL A 49 -16.82 -3.42 -21.44
CA VAL A 49 -17.85 -4.45 -21.44
C VAL A 49 -17.26 -5.70 -22.08
N LEU A 50 -17.14 -6.77 -21.32
CA LEU A 50 -16.58 -8.01 -21.83
C LEU A 50 -17.10 -9.26 -21.15
N LYS A 51 -16.87 -10.38 -21.84
CA LYS A 51 -17.13 -11.74 -21.39
C LYS A 51 -15.84 -12.55 -21.52
N ALA A 52 -15.56 -13.34 -20.50
CA ALA A 52 -14.36 -14.14 -20.37
C ALA A 52 -14.74 -15.59 -20.12
N GLU A 53 -13.90 -16.55 -20.51
CA GLU A 53 -14.28 -17.96 -20.50
C GLU A 53 -13.99 -18.63 -19.16
N HIS A 54 -12.92 -18.21 -18.48
CA HIS A 54 -12.32 -18.95 -17.36
C HIS A 54 -12.09 -18.13 -16.08
N GLY A 55 -12.61 -16.91 -16.00
CA GLY A 55 -12.46 -16.05 -14.81
C GLY A 55 -11.12 -15.33 -14.76
N GLU A 56 -10.69 -14.86 -15.91
CA GLU A 56 -9.44 -14.17 -16.18
C GLU A 56 -9.28 -12.90 -15.32
N ILE A 57 -8.04 -12.41 -15.14
CA ILE A 57 -7.79 -11.13 -14.47
C ILE A 57 -7.49 -10.10 -15.53
N ILE A 58 -8.22 -8.98 -15.51
CA ILE A 58 -7.93 -7.86 -16.42
C ILE A 58 -7.18 -6.79 -15.67
N GLU A 59 -6.02 -6.47 -16.23
CA GLU A 59 -5.18 -5.38 -15.77
C GLU A 59 -5.19 -4.24 -16.78
N VAL A 60 -5.23 -3.00 -16.28
CA VAL A 60 -5.10 -1.79 -17.11
C VAL A 60 -3.82 -1.06 -16.72
N TYR A 61 -3.01 -0.75 -17.73
CA TYR A 61 -1.72 -0.06 -17.58
C TYR A 61 -1.67 1.21 -18.43
N TRP A 62 -1.06 2.28 -17.92
CA TRP A 62 -0.89 3.53 -18.65
C TRP A 62 0.46 4.21 -18.45
N SER A 63 0.82 5.08 -19.38
CA SER A 63 2.04 5.90 -19.31
C SER A 63 1.81 7.32 -19.85
N TYR A 64 2.50 8.30 -19.25
CA TYR A 64 2.56 9.68 -19.71
C TYR A 64 3.64 9.92 -20.78
N GLU A 65 4.47 8.92 -21.06
CA GLU A 65 5.56 8.98 -22.03
C GLU A 65 5.24 8.10 -23.26
N LYS A 66 5.45 8.64 -24.47
CA LYS A 66 5.08 7.94 -25.73
C LYS A 66 6.03 6.77 -26.06
N ASP A 67 7.30 6.90 -25.71
CA ASP A 67 8.34 5.95 -26.11
C ASP A 67 8.75 5.00 -24.96
N LYS A 68 8.11 5.15 -23.79
CA LYS A 68 8.39 4.29 -22.64
C LYS A 68 7.92 2.87 -22.92
N GLN A 69 8.83 1.92 -22.76
CA GLN A 69 8.48 0.50 -22.74
C GLN A 69 7.73 0.19 -21.46
N TYR A 70 6.66 -0.60 -21.58
CA TYR A 70 6.04 -1.18 -20.42
C TYR A 70 7.00 -2.24 -19.88
N SER A 71 7.62 -2.00 -18.73
CA SER A 71 8.47 -2.99 -18.05
C SER A 71 7.77 -3.50 -16.81
N ASP A 72 7.93 -4.79 -16.49
CA ASP A 72 7.37 -5.46 -15.31
C ASP A 72 7.72 -4.78 -13.97
N LYS A 73 8.74 -3.92 -13.97
CA LYS A 73 9.24 -3.19 -12.79
C LYS A 73 8.72 -1.76 -12.65
N LEU A 74 8.01 -1.23 -13.65
CA LEU A 74 7.50 0.14 -13.66
C LEU A 74 5.96 0.13 -13.71
N TYR A 75 5.36 -0.29 -12.61
CA TYR A 75 3.97 -0.01 -12.31
C TYR A 75 3.85 1.47 -11.97
N SER A 76 3.60 2.35 -12.94
CA SER A 76 3.17 3.71 -12.57
C SER A 76 1.77 3.69 -11.93
N SER A 77 0.98 2.64 -12.19
CA SER A 77 -0.32 2.35 -11.54
C SER A 77 -1.03 1.27 -12.37
N SER A 78 -1.24 0.09 -11.80
CA SER A 78 -2.10 -0.94 -12.38
C SER A 78 -3.39 -1.06 -11.58
N LEU A 79 -4.50 -1.32 -12.27
CA LEU A 79 -5.76 -1.69 -11.65
C LEU A 79 -6.15 -3.05 -12.20
N HIS A 80 -6.49 -3.99 -11.31
CA HIS A 80 -6.90 -5.33 -11.69
C HIS A 80 -8.32 -5.60 -11.23
N GLN A 81 -9.08 -6.35 -12.04
CA GLN A 81 -10.38 -6.92 -11.66
C GLN A 81 -10.46 -8.37 -12.13
N THR A 82 -10.89 -9.25 -11.24
CA THR A 82 -11.19 -10.65 -11.55
C THR A 82 -12.54 -10.72 -12.25
N LEU A 83 -12.61 -11.47 -13.34
CA LEU A 83 -13.83 -11.66 -14.11
C LEU A 83 -14.60 -12.89 -13.61
N GLU A 84 -15.91 -12.87 -13.73
CA GLU A 84 -16.73 -14.07 -13.54
C GLU A 84 -16.72 -14.93 -14.82
N PRO A 85 -16.39 -16.24 -14.74
CA PRO A 85 -16.36 -17.12 -15.90
C PRO A 85 -17.71 -17.17 -16.63
N GLY A 86 -17.70 -16.95 -17.94
CA GLY A 86 -18.89 -17.02 -18.78
C GLY A 86 -19.90 -15.88 -18.60
N VAL A 87 -19.64 -14.92 -17.70
CA VAL A 87 -20.53 -13.79 -17.43
C VAL A 87 -20.05 -12.57 -18.19
N LYS A 88 -21.00 -11.91 -18.86
CA LYS A 88 -20.76 -10.61 -19.50
C LYS A 88 -20.92 -9.52 -18.45
N GLY A 89 -19.86 -8.75 -18.20
CA GLY A 89 -19.83 -7.69 -17.19
C GLY A 89 -19.33 -6.36 -17.75
N THR A 90 -19.64 -5.27 -17.03
CA THR A 90 -19.03 -3.95 -17.26
C THR A 90 -18.02 -3.67 -16.16
N TYR A 91 -16.74 -3.62 -16.52
CA TYR A 91 -15.63 -3.45 -15.59
C TYR A 91 -15.10 -2.03 -15.72
N THR A 92 -15.10 -1.26 -14.62
CA THR A 92 -14.69 0.15 -14.63
C THR A 92 -13.44 0.37 -13.81
N PHE A 93 -12.41 0.93 -14.44
CA PHE A 93 -11.09 1.22 -13.88
C PHE A 93 -10.95 2.73 -13.69
N SER A 94 -10.87 3.17 -12.43
CA SER A 94 -10.74 4.59 -12.08
C SER A 94 -9.27 5.01 -12.10
N ILE A 95 -8.86 5.66 -13.20
CA ILE A 95 -7.47 6.07 -13.47
C ILE A 95 -7.13 7.39 -12.76
N ASN A 96 -8.04 8.37 -12.78
CA ASN A 96 -7.84 9.73 -12.25
C ASN A 96 -6.49 10.33 -12.66
N ALA A 97 -6.20 10.33 -13.97
CA ALA A 97 -4.91 10.77 -14.48
C ALA A 97 -4.64 12.25 -14.16
N GLU A 98 -3.49 12.53 -13.56
CA GLU A 98 -3.01 13.89 -13.29
C GLU A 98 -2.39 14.55 -14.54
N GLU A 99 -1.96 13.72 -15.50
CA GLU A 99 -1.35 14.15 -16.77
C GLU A 99 -1.99 13.44 -17.96
N LYS A 100 -1.71 13.94 -19.18
CA LYS A 100 -2.22 13.35 -20.42
C LYS A 100 -1.57 11.99 -20.66
N ILE A 101 -2.37 10.93 -20.59
CA ILE A 101 -1.92 9.58 -20.93
C ILE A 101 -1.59 9.50 -22.42
N LYS A 102 -0.39 8.99 -22.72
CA LYS A 102 0.12 8.80 -24.08
C LYS A 102 0.02 7.36 -24.55
N LYS A 103 0.02 6.40 -23.63
CA LYS A 103 -0.16 4.98 -23.92
C LYS A 103 -1.06 4.34 -22.88
N LEU A 104 -1.93 3.45 -23.34
CA LEU A 104 -2.82 2.68 -22.50
C LEU A 104 -2.90 1.27 -23.06
N ARG A 105 -2.73 0.26 -22.21
CA ARG A 105 -2.89 -1.14 -22.58
C ARG A 105 -3.78 -1.87 -21.59
N ILE A 106 -4.42 -2.93 -22.09
CA ILE A 106 -5.27 -3.85 -21.34
C ILE A 106 -4.60 -5.22 -21.46
N ASP A 107 -4.30 -5.82 -20.32
CA ASP A 107 -3.61 -7.09 -20.21
C ASP A 107 -4.54 -8.08 -19.49
N PRO A 108 -5.25 -8.95 -20.20
CA PRO A 108 -6.02 -10.00 -19.57
C PRO A 108 -5.11 -11.17 -19.18
N THR A 109 -4.38 -11.00 -18.08
CA THR A 109 -3.47 -12.02 -17.54
C THR A 109 -4.18 -13.34 -17.22
N ASN A 110 -3.48 -14.46 -17.38
CA ASN A 110 -3.98 -15.83 -17.19
C ASN A 110 -5.17 -16.21 -18.10
N ALA A 111 -5.36 -15.53 -19.22
CA ALA A 111 -6.47 -15.77 -20.13
C ALA A 111 -6.25 -16.92 -21.11
N SER A 112 -6.21 -18.17 -20.66
CA SER A 112 -6.12 -19.31 -21.61
C SER A 112 -7.34 -19.44 -22.54
N GLY A 113 -8.44 -18.73 -22.23
CA GLY A 113 -9.72 -18.78 -22.92
C GLY A 113 -9.97 -17.69 -23.96
N ILE A 114 -11.24 -17.59 -24.37
CA ILE A 114 -11.75 -16.55 -25.26
C ILE A 114 -12.20 -15.31 -24.48
N ILE A 115 -11.78 -14.14 -24.96
CA ILE A 115 -12.23 -12.85 -24.46
C ILE A 115 -13.03 -12.15 -25.56
N GLU A 116 -14.28 -11.82 -25.24
CA GLU A 116 -15.18 -11.05 -26.10
C GLU A 116 -15.35 -9.66 -25.49
N ILE A 117 -14.82 -8.62 -26.15
CA ILE A 117 -14.88 -7.23 -25.69
C ILE A 117 -15.93 -6.49 -26.50
N GLU A 118 -17.13 -6.28 -26.00
CA GLU A 118 -18.17 -5.57 -26.77
C GLU A 118 -17.89 -4.07 -26.90
N GLU A 119 -17.35 -3.46 -25.85
CA GLU A 119 -17.25 -2.01 -25.77
C GLU A 119 -16.10 -1.55 -24.87
N ILE A 120 -15.42 -0.48 -25.28
CA ILE A 120 -14.51 0.27 -24.41
C ILE A 120 -14.93 1.74 -24.42
N LYS A 121 -15.23 2.27 -23.24
CA LYS A 121 -15.57 3.67 -22.97
C LYS A 121 -14.43 4.32 -22.20
N ILE A 122 -13.96 5.47 -22.68
CA ILE A 122 -13.02 6.32 -21.94
C ILE A 122 -13.76 7.57 -21.50
N ARG A 123 -13.86 7.79 -20.18
CA ARG A 123 -14.36 9.05 -19.64
C ARG A 123 -13.19 9.97 -19.35
N THR A 124 -13.27 11.18 -19.89
CA THR A 124 -12.27 12.21 -19.64
C THR A 124 -12.85 13.36 -18.84
N PHE A 125 -11.99 14.01 -18.04
CA PHE A 125 -12.32 15.30 -17.46
C PHE A 125 -12.55 16.28 -18.60
N TYR A 126 -13.72 16.91 -18.62
CA TYR A 126 -13.93 18.06 -19.48
C TYR A 126 -13.16 19.22 -18.86
N ILE A 127 -11.92 19.41 -19.31
CA ILE A 127 -11.20 20.65 -19.09
C ILE A 127 -11.53 21.50 -20.32
N PRO A 128 -12.42 22.50 -20.22
CA PRO A 128 -12.55 23.45 -21.32
C PRO A 128 -11.15 24.01 -21.56
N PRO A 129 -10.65 24.03 -22.82
CA PRO A 129 -9.28 24.44 -23.10
C PRO A 129 -9.04 25.79 -22.44
N LEU A 130 -8.18 25.82 -21.42
CA LEU A 130 -7.63 27.06 -20.92
C LEU A 130 -6.80 27.60 -22.07
N PHE A 131 -7.35 28.65 -22.68
CA PHE A 131 -6.85 29.38 -23.83
C PHE A 131 -5.31 29.39 -23.89
N GLU A 132 -4.73 28.51 -24.70
CA GLU A 132 -3.43 28.80 -25.28
C GLU A 132 -3.61 30.00 -26.22
N GLU A 133 -2.73 30.99 -26.08
CA GLU A 133 -2.70 32.30 -26.75
C GLU A 133 -2.53 32.21 -28.30
N ASN A 134 -3.38 31.45 -28.98
CA ASN A 134 -3.42 31.42 -30.43
C ASN A 134 -4.52 32.35 -30.95
N SER A 135 -4.13 33.61 -31.12
CA SER A 135 -4.91 34.75 -31.64
C SER A 135 -5.62 34.54 -32.99
N LYS A 136 -5.37 33.41 -33.70
CA LYS A 136 -5.99 33.12 -35.00
C LYS A 136 -7.30 32.33 -34.94
N LYS A 137 -7.69 31.75 -33.80
CA LYS A 137 -8.96 30.99 -33.66
C LYS A 137 -10.19 31.82 -33.28
N TYR A 138 -10.01 33.11 -32.95
CA TYR A 138 -11.13 34.04 -32.70
C TYR A 138 -12.07 34.16 -33.92
N ASN A 139 -11.56 34.01 -35.15
CA ASN A 139 -12.36 34.15 -36.37
C ASN A 139 -13.42 33.06 -36.62
N ILE A 140 -13.32 31.87 -35.99
CA ILE A 140 -14.32 30.80 -36.19
C ILE A 140 -15.47 30.95 -35.19
N LEU A 141 -15.16 31.31 -33.94
CA LEU A 141 -16.19 31.60 -32.94
C LEU A 141 -16.95 32.87 -33.33
N ASP A 142 -16.24 33.90 -33.81
CA ASP A 142 -16.87 35.14 -34.29
C ASP A 142 -17.73 34.93 -35.55
N LYS A 143 -17.35 34.02 -36.46
CA LYS A 143 -18.19 33.65 -37.63
C LYS A 143 -19.40 32.80 -37.25
N PHE A 144 -19.26 31.90 -36.28
CA PHE A 144 -20.36 31.07 -35.80
C PHE A 144 -21.39 31.91 -35.02
N ILE A 145 -20.90 32.91 -34.28
CA ILE A 145 -21.71 33.92 -33.59
C ILE A 145 -22.36 34.87 -34.62
N SER A 146 -21.64 35.35 -35.64
CA SER A 146 -22.18 36.31 -36.62
C SER A 146 -23.34 35.76 -37.46
N ASN A 147 -23.33 34.45 -37.76
CA ASN A 147 -24.36 33.84 -38.61
C ASN A 147 -25.65 33.46 -37.87
N ASN A 148 -25.64 33.41 -36.53
CA ASN A 148 -26.81 33.04 -35.71
C ASN A 148 -27.37 34.20 -34.85
N ALA A 149 -26.66 35.35 -34.77
CA ALA A 149 -26.95 36.51 -33.93
C ALA A 149 -28.31 37.23 -34.16
N LYS A 150 -29.07 36.89 -35.21
CA LYS A 150 -30.41 37.48 -35.43
C LYS A 150 -31.55 36.68 -34.78
N LYS A 151 -31.32 35.42 -34.39
CA LYS A 151 -32.36 34.55 -33.81
C LYS A 151 -32.17 34.24 -32.31
N LEU A 152 -31.05 34.63 -31.71
CA LEU A 152 -30.64 34.19 -30.36
C LEU A 152 -30.33 35.31 -29.35
N LYS A 153 -30.77 36.56 -29.57
CA LYS A 153 -30.37 37.71 -28.73
C LYS A 153 -30.71 37.61 -27.23
N LYS A 154 -31.72 36.82 -26.85
CA LYS A 154 -32.12 36.67 -25.43
C LYS A 154 -31.41 35.49 -24.75
N GLU A 155 -31.31 34.34 -25.43
CA GLU A 155 -30.61 33.16 -24.92
C GLU A 155 -29.08 33.38 -24.86
N GLU A 156 -28.49 34.14 -25.80
CA GLU A 156 -27.07 34.52 -25.77
C GLU A 156 -26.69 35.35 -24.54
N THR A 157 -27.59 36.22 -24.07
CA THR A 157 -27.32 37.07 -22.90
C THR A 157 -27.28 36.25 -21.61
N GLU A 158 -28.17 35.26 -21.49
CA GLU A 158 -28.24 34.37 -20.32
C GLU A 158 -27.07 33.38 -20.28
N VAL A 159 -26.69 32.84 -21.45
CA VAL A 159 -25.50 31.96 -21.58
C VAL A 159 -24.22 32.74 -21.28
N LEU A 160 -24.07 33.95 -21.80
CA LEU A 160 -22.88 34.79 -21.55
C LEU A 160 -22.78 35.21 -20.07
N LYS A 161 -23.91 35.53 -19.44
CA LYS A 161 -23.99 35.82 -18.00
C LYS A 161 -23.57 34.61 -17.18
N THR A 162 -24.14 33.43 -17.47
CA THR A 162 -23.81 32.16 -16.81
C THR A 162 -22.33 31.82 -16.98
N TYR A 163 -21.77 31.98 -18.18
CA TYR A 163 -20.36 31.74 -18.46
C TYR A 163 -19.44 32.68 -17.66
N THR A 164 -19.79 33.97 -17.61
CA THR A 164 -19.01 34.97 -16.85
C THR A 164 -19.05 34.68 -15.35
N GLU A 165 -20.20 34.25 -14.84
CA GLU A 165 -20.35 33.82 -13.44
C GLU A 165 -19.49 32.59 -13.13
N LEU A 166 -19.54 31.56 -13.98
CA LEU A 166 -18.69 30.37 -13.84
C LEU A 166 -17.20 30.70 -13.91
N LEU A 167 -16.80 31.62 -14.80
CA LEU A 167 -15.41 32.07 -14.91
C LEU A 167 -14.95 32.81 -13.64
N SER A 168 -15.83 33.63 -13.06
CA SER A 168 -15.58 34.32 -11.79
C SER A 168 -15.44 33.32 -10.63
N GLN A 169 -16.35 32.36 -10.52
CA GLN A 169 -16.28 31.28 -9.52
C GLN A 169 -15.00 30.45 -9.67
N ASN A 170 -14.57 30.16 -10.90
CA ASN A 170 -13.33 29.44 -11.17
C ASN A 170 -12.10 30.22 -10.68
N LYS A 171 -12.01 31.53 -11.00
CA LYS A 171 -10.91 32.39 -10.50
C LYS A 171 -10.87 32.44 -8.97
N LEU A 172 -12.04 32.53 -8.32
CA LEU A 172 -12.12 32.50 -6.85
C LEU A 172 -11.62 31.17 -6.28
N LEU A 173 -12.01 30.05 -6.88
CA LEU A 173 -11.52 28.71 -6.51
C LEU A 173 -10.01 28.59 -6.69
N GLN A 174 -9.45 29.05 -7.81
CA GLN A 174 -8.00 29.06 -8.04
C GLN A 174 -7.25 29.88 -6.99
N SER A 175 -7.75 31.07 -6.65
CA SER A 175 -7.18 31.89 -5.58
C SER A 175 -7.24 31.19 -4.22
N ARG A 176 -8.35 30.49 -3.94
CA ARG A 176 -8.50 29.72 -2.70
C ARG A 176 -7.56 28.52 -2.64
N VAL A 177 -7.39 27.79 -3.74
CA VAL A 177 -6.41 26.69 -3.84
C VAL A 177 -5.01 27.20 -3.58
N LYS A 178 -4.59 28.29 -4.23
CA LYS A 178 -3.28 28.91 -4.01
C LYS A 178 -3.08 29.32 -2.54
N GLN A 179 -4.07 29.95 -1.93
CA GLN A 179 -4.01 30.30 -0.49
C GLN A 179 -3.84 29.06 0.39
N LEU A 180 -4.59 27.99 0.12
CA LEU A 180 -4.48 26.73 0.86
C LEU A 180 -3.12 26.05 0.65
N GLU A 181 -2.53 26.15 -0.54
CA GLU A 181 -1.17 25.67 -0.82
C GLU A 181 -0.11 26.46 -0.05
N GLU A 182 -0.26 27.79 0.03
CA GLU A 182 0.62 28.67 0.83
C GLU A 182 0.47 28.39 2.33
N GLU A 183 -0.75 28.20 2.83
CA GLU A 183 -1.02 27.79 4.21
C GLU A 183 -0.42 26.41 4.51
N LYS A 184 -0.59 25.46 3.59
CA LYS A 184 -0.01 24.11 3.68
C LYS A 184 1.53 24.14 3.67
N ALA A 185 2.14 25.00 2.85
CA ALA A 185 3.59 25.16 2.80
C ALA A 185 4.17 25.65 4.14
N LYS A 186 3.44 26.50 4.87
CA LYS A 186 3.81 26.94 6.24
C LYS A 186 3.77 25.80 7.26
N LEU A 187 3.05 24.71 6.97
CA LEU A 187 2.98 23.52 7.80
C LEU A 187 4.06 22.47 7.46
N VAL A 188 4.85 22.66 6.40
CA VAL A 188 5.92 21.73 6.06
C VAL A 188 7.01 21.78 7.13
N THR A 189 7.18 20.67 7.83
CA THR A 189 8.12 20.53 8.95
C THR A 189 9.23 19.51 8.66
N VAL A 190 9.16 18.81 7.54
CA VAL A 190 10.16 17.85 7.06
C VAL A 190 10.84 18.41 5.80
N PRO A 191 12.18 18.29 5.67
CA PRO A 191 12.87 18.65 4.44
C PRO A 191 12.30 17.92 3.21
N ASN A 192 12.35 18.57 2.04
CA ASN A 192 11.90 17.96 0.81
C ASN A 192 12.92 16.91 0.32
N TYR A 193 12.59 15.63 0.52
CA TYR A 193 13.43 14.51 0.09
C TYR A 193 13.14 13.98 -1.32
N LYS A 194 12.40 14.71 -2.16
CA LYS A 194 12.15 14.31 -3.56
C LYS A 194 13.44 14.08 -4.38
N GLY A 195 14.55 14.71 -3.99
CA GLY A 195 15.86 14.51 -4.62
C GLY A 195 16.56 13.19 -4.26
N ILE A 196 16.11 12.50 -3.20
CA ILE A 196 16.66 11.20 -2.81
C ILE A 196 16.01 10.13 -3.70
N LYS A 197 16.83 9.54 -4.58
CA LYS A 197 16.37 8.60 -5.62
C LYS A 197 15.80 7.28 -5.07
N LYS A 198 16.30 6.82 -3.92
CA LYS A 198 15.87 5.57 -3.27
C LYS A 198 15.39 5.84 -1.84
N ILE A 199 15.25 4.81 -1.03
CA ILE A 199 14.50 4.88 0.23
C ILE A 199 15.33 4.96 1.51
N ALA A 200 16.66 4.97 1.41
CA ALA A 200 17.54 5.17 2.58
C ALA A 200 17.87 6.66 2.79
N LEU A 201 17.66 7.14 4.01
CA LEU A 201 18.04 8.48 4.49
C LEU A 201 19.11 8.36 5.57
N LYS A 202 20.25 9.03 5.40
CA LYS A 202 21.27 9.14 6.44
C LYS A 202 20.79 10.05 7.58
N GLY A 203 20.86 9.52 8.79
CA GLY A 203 20.73 10.27 10.03
C GLY A 203 22.08 10.53 10.70
N LYS A 204 22.01 11.00 11.94
CA LYS A 204 23.16 11.24 12.82
C LYS A 204 23.67 9.92 13.41
N ASN A 205 24.94 9.90 13.82
CA ASN A 205 25.58 8.78 14.56
C ASN A 205 25.44 7.40 13.90
N GLY A 206 25.48 7.36 12.56
CA GLY A 206 25.42 6.12 11.79
C GLY A 206 24.03 5.48 11.69
N TYR A 207 22.96 6.18 12.06
CA TYR A 207 21.60 5.69 11.84
C TYR A 207 21.14 5.93 10.40
N LEU A 208 20.45 4.94 9.84
CA LEU A 208 19.71 5.05 8.58
C LEU A 208 18.21 5.04 8.84
N PHE A 209 17.45 5.80 8.07
CA PHE A 209 16.00 5.88 8.15
C PHE A 209 15.36 5.56 6.81
N LEU A 210 14.11 5.12 6.86
CA LEU A 210 13.29 4.91 5.68
C LEU A 210 12.76 6.28 5.22
N VAL A 211 12.85 6.59 3.94
CA VAL A 211 12.28 7.81 3.34
C VAL A 211 11.67 7.46 1.98
N ASN A 212 10.68 8.21 1.53
CA ASN A 212 10.04 8.02 0.22
C ASN A 212 9.55 6.59 -0.03
N ASP A 213 9.25 5.81 1.01
CA ASP A 213 8.65 4.49 0.86
C ASP A 213 7.18 4.61 0.42
N SER A 214 6.55 3.49 0.08
CA SER A 214 5.15 3.49 -0.34
C SER A 214 4.18 3.98 0.74
N ASN A 215 4.59 3.98 2.01
CA ASN A 215 3.80 4.51 3.13
C ASN A 215 4.22 5.92 3.53
N GLN A 216 5.30 6.50 2.99
CA GLN A 216 5.78 7.84 3.34
C GLN A 216 5.99 8.03 4.86
N GLU A 217 6.59 7.04 5.52
CA GLU A 217 6.63 6.90 6.99
C GLU A 217 7.09 8.17 7.74
N ILE A 218 8.25 8.75 7.40
CA ILE A 218 8.72 10.03 7.99
C ILE A 218 7.67 11.15 7.90
N ARG A 219 6.95 11.24 6.77
CA ARG A 219 5.96 12.30 6.57
C ARG A 219 4.71 12.07 7.40
N GLN A 220 4.31 10.81 7.58
CA GLN A 220 3.21 10.47 8.49
C GLN A 220 3.45 11.04 9.90
N HIS A 221 4.70 10.96 10.36
CA HIS A 221 5.06 11.34 11.73
C HIS A 221 5.42 12.81 11.94
N PHE A 222 6.09 13.41 10.96
CA PHE A 222 6.76 14.69 11.18
C PHE A 222 6.38 15.79 10.21
N ASP A 223 5.60 15.53 9.16
CA ASP A 223 5.17 16.53 8.17
C ASP A 223 3.71 16.93 8.41
N ASN A 224 3.47 18.11 9.00
CA ASN A 224 2.09 18.56 9.27
C ASN A 224 1.27 18.85 8.01
N SER A 225 1.96 19.02 6.86
CA SER A 225 1.31 19.16 5.56
C SER A 225 0.90 17.82 4.94
N TYR A 226 1.35 16.70 5.51
CA TYR A 226 1.09 15.37 4.96
C TYR A 226 -0.38 14.99 5.11
N ASN A 227 -1.02 14.69 3.98
CA ASN A 227 -2.40 14.22 3.94
C ASN A 227 -2.44 12.72 4.21
N ASN A 228 -2.50 12.37 5.49
CA ASN A 228 -2.53 10.99 5.94
C ASN A 228 -3.84 10.29 5.51
N LYS A 229 -3.73 9.12 4.90
CA LYS A 229 -4.87 8.32 4.40
C LYS A 229 -5.49 7.42 5.46
N PHE A 230 -4.92 7.34 6.67
CA PHE A 230 -5.47 6.53 7.74
C PHE A 230 -6.91 6.94 8.09
N ASN A 231 -7.81 5.97 8.14
CA ASN A 231 -9.21 6.18 8.46
C ASN A 231 -9.57 5.49 9.79
N ALA A 232 -9.48 6.25 10.88
CA ALA A 232 -9.74 5.75 12.23
C ALA A 232 -11.17 5.18 12.41
N TYR A 233 -12.15 5.67 11.65
CA TYR A 233 -13.53 5.14 11.71
C TYR A 233 -13.62 3.75 11.09
N LEU A 234 -13.05 3.55 9.90
CA LEU A 234 -13.01 2.23 9.26
C LEU A 234 -12.17 1.25 10.08
N PHE A 235 -11.05 1.70 10.65
CA PHE A 235 -10.24 0.90 11.58
C PHE A 235 -11.07 0.42 12.77
N LYS A 236 -11.78 1.33 13.45
CA LYS A 236 -12.65 1.02 14.59
C LYS A 236 -13.68 -0.04 14.25
N LYS A 237 -14.34 0.10 13.09
CA LYS A 237 -15.31 -0.89 12.65
C LYS A 237 -14.63 -2.24 12.36
N SER A 238 -13.49 -2.26 11.65
CA SER A 238 -12.80 -3.51 11.26
C SER A 238 -12.32 -4.24 12.51
N LEU A 239 -11.71 -3.52 13.46
CA LEU A 239 -11.30 -4.06 14.75
C LEU A 239 -12.48 -4.65 15.53
N LYS A 240 -13.63 -3.95 15.57
CA LYS A 240 -14.85 -4.46 16.21
C LYS A 240 -15.33 -5.75 15.54
N PHE A 241 -15.37 -5.77 14.21
CA PHE A 241 -15.76 -6.95 13.46
C PHE A 241 -14.88 -8.16 13.77
N LYS A 242 -13.55 -8.00 13.74
CA LYS A 242 -12.58 -9.07 14.09
C LYS A 242 -12.77 -9.55 15.52
N LYS A 243 -12.92 -8.63 16.48
CA LYS A 243 -13.18 -8.97 17.90
C LYS A 243 -14.48 -9.75 18.07
N THR A 244 -15.57 -9.34 17.43
CA THR A 244 -16.85 -10.08 17.45
C THR A 244 -16.68 -11.46 16.86
N PHE A 245 -16.11 -11.58 15.66
CA PHE A 245 -15.85 -12.88 15.03
C PHE A 245 -15.02 -13.81 15.92
N CYS A 246 -13.96 -13.31 16.55
CA CYS A 246 -13.11 -14.12 17.43
C CYS A 246 -13.86 -14.51 18.71
N THR A 247 -14.61 -13.58 19.31
CA THR A 247 -15.41 -13.84 20.53
C THR A 247 -16.46 -14.94 20.26
N ASP A 248 -17.17 -14.86 19.14
CA ASP A 248 -18.19 -15.85 18.74
C ASP A 248 -17.59 -17.25 18.53
N ASN A 249 -16.28 -17.35 18.31
CA ASN A 249 -15.53 -18.58 18.14
C ASN A 249 -14.67 -18.96 19.38
N ASN A 250 -14.84 -18.28 20.52
CA ASN A 250 -14.03 -18.45 21.73
C ASN A 250 -12.51 -18.26 21.52
N ILE A 251 -12.14 -17.31 20.66
CA ILE A 251 -10.75 -16.96 20.34
C ILE A 251 -10.44 -15.60 20.97
N GLU A 252 -9.36 -15.50 21.73
CA GLU A 252 -8.87 -14.19 22.20
C GLU A 252 -8.25 -13.41 21.02
N TYR A 253 -8.54 -12.11 20.91
CA TYR A 253 -7.99 -11.28 19.85
C TYR A 253 -7.35 -10.00 20.38
N SER A 254 -6.08 -9.81 20.03
CA SER A 254 -5.31 -8.61 20.35
C SER A 254 -4.65 -8.03 19.10
N PHE A 255 -4.69 -6.69 19.00
CA PHE A 255 -4.00 -5.94 17.94
C PHE A 255 -2.87 -5.16 18.60
N PHE A 256 -1.65 -5.25 18.04
CA PHE A 256 -0.46 -4.58 18.54
C PHE A 256 0.22 -3.77 17.45
N ILE A 257 0.85 -2.66 17.85
CA ILE A 257 1.61 -1.79 16.98
C ILE A 257 3.08 -1.85 17.36
N THR A 258 3.92 -2.23 16.41
CA THR A 258 5.37 -2.04 16.50
C THR A 258 5.68 -0.59 16.11
N PRO A 259 6.22 0.24 17.01
CA PRO A 259 6.54 1.63 16.70
C PRO A 259 7.55 1.73 15.55
N ASP A 260 7.43 2.73 14.69
CA ASP A 260 8.43 2.96 13.66
C ASP A 260 9.75 3.46 14.25
N LYS A 261 10.85 3.12 13.58
CA LYS A 261 12.19 3.51 13.99
C LYS A 261 12.37 5.01 14.10
N SER A 262 11.80 5.78 13.16
CA SER A 262 11.96 7.24 13.15
C SER A 262 11.32 7.91 14.37
N LEU A 263 10.26 7.29 14.92
CA LEU A 263 9.56 7.77 16.11
C LEU A 263 10.41 7.58 17.38
N VAL A 264 10.99 6.39 17.55
CA VAL A 264 11.81 6.06 18.74
C VAL A 264 13.20 6.70 18.64
N CYS A 265 13.80 6.70 17.45
CA CYS A 265 15.15 7.23 17.19
C CYS A 265 15.12 8.67 16.64
N LYS A 266 14.09 9.47 16.96
CA LYS A 266 13.86 10.80 16.36
C LYS A 266 15.02 11.77 16.53
N ASP A 267 15.79 11.67 17.62
CA ASP A 267 16.94 12.54 17.90
C ASP A 267 18.11 12.30 16.93
N PHE A 268 18.11 11.16 16.25
CA PHE A 268 19.10 10.79 15.23
C PHE A 268 18.65 11.18 13.81
N LEU A 269 17.48 11.79 13.61
CA LEU A 269 17.06 12.29 12.31
C LEU A 269 17.95 13.46 11.84
N PRO A 270 18.12 13.65 10.51
CA PRO A 270 18.97 14.72 9.96
C PRO A 270 18.28 16.10 9.93
N PHE A 271 17.20 16.28 10.69
CA PHE A 271 16.46 17.52 10.79
C PHE A 271 15.85 17.66 12.19
N ASP A 272 15.49 18.89 12.56
CA ASP A 272 14.91 19.17 13.86
C ASP A 272 13.42 18.80 13.88
N VAL A 273 13.06 17.87 14.77
CA VAL A 273 11.68 17.44 14.96
C VAL A 273 10.92 18.46 15.79
N LYS A 274 10.05 19.23 15.14
CA LYS A 274 9.23 20.25 15.80
C LYS A 274 7.97 19.68 16.45
N LEU A 275 7.35 18.71 15.79
CA LEU A 275 6.13 18.05 16.24
C LEU A 275 6.18 16.59 15.83
N THR A 276 5.54 15.75 16.63
CA THR A 276 5.30 14.34 16.32
C THR A 276 3.80 14.10 16.29
N LYS A 277 3.32 13.52 15.19
CA LYS A 277 1.95 13.08 14.99
C LYS A 277 1.92 11.58 14.77
N ARG A 278 0.94 10.88 15.33
CA ARG A 278 0.81 9.44 15.14
C ARG A 278 -0.59 9.07 14.71
N ASN A 279 -0.70 8.08 13.82
CA ASN A 279 -1.99 7.46 13.51
C ASN A 279 -2.60 6.82 14.76
N TYR A 280 -1.74 6.26 15.62
CA TYR A 280 -2.09 5.73 16.92
C TYR A 280 -2.94 6.67 17.77
N ASP A 281 -2.66 7.98 17.78
CA ASP A 281 -3.32 8.94 18.67
C ASP A 281 -4.86 8.96 18.49
N SER A 282 -5.34 8.67 17.28
CA SER A 282 -6.77 8.61 16.94
C SER A 282 -7.47 7.30 17.38
N ILE A 283 -6.70 6.28 17.75
CA ILE A 283 -7.15 4.95 18.17
C ILE A 283 -6.59 4.49 19.52
N LYS A 284 -5.92 5.39 20.28
CA LYS A 284 -5.20 5.10 21.52
C LYS A 284 -5.97 4.36 22.62
N ASN A 285 -7.30 4.48 22.62
CA ASN A 285 -8.16 3.81 23.60
C ASN A 285 -8.54 2.36 23.20
N LEU A 286 -8.07 1.89 22.03
CA LEU A 286 -8.48 0.61 21.44
C LEU A 286 -7.32 -0.39 21.31
N VAL A 287 -6.11 0.14 21.29
CA VAL A 287 -4.86 -0.59 21.03
C VAL A 287 -3.84 -0.08 22.05
N PRO A 288 -3.09 -0.97 22.73
CA PRO A 288 -2.03 -0.53 23.64
C PRO A 288 -0.85 0.06 22.87
N ASP A 289 -0.10 0.96 23.52
CA ASP A 289 1.10 1.57 22.97
C ASP A 289 2.29 1.35 23.87
N PHE A 290 3.33 0.76 23.29
CA PHE A 290 4.54 0.35 23.97
C PHE A 290 5.76 1.15 23.52
N VAL A 291 5.57 2.28 22.82
CA VAL A 291 6.69 3.15 22.40
C VAL A 291 7.57 3.58 23.58
N LYS A 292 7.00 3.74 24.77
CA LYS A 292 7.73 4.13 25.99
C LYS A 292 8.61 3.01 26.57
N ASN A 293 8.41 1.78 26.13
CA ASN A 293 9.21 0.63 26.54
C ASN A 293 10.44 0.45 25.65
N LEU A 294 10.61 1.32 24.64
CA LEU A 294 11.68 1.25 23.66
C LEU A 294 12.54 2.50 23.72
N ASP A 295 13.81 2.32 23.38
CA ASP A 295 14.75 3.40 23.11
C ASP A 295 15.53 3.13 21.81
N HIS A 296 16.51 3.98 21.51
CA HIS A 296 17.29 3.88 20.28
C HIS A 296 18.15 2.61 20.17
N THR A 297 18.44 1.93 21.30
CA THR A 297 19.16 0.66 21.33
C THR A 297 18.28 -0.52 20.94
N CYS A 298 16.96 -0.32 20.90
CA CYS A 298 15.99 -1.31 20.43
C CYS A 298 15.90 -1.42 18.90
N TYR A 299 16.62 -0.59 18.14
CA TYR A 299 16.59 -0.60 16.67
C TYR A 299 17.99 -0.80 16.10
N PHE A 300 18.06 -1.50 14.97
CA PHE A 300 19.30 -1.57 14.19
C PHE A 300 19.68 -0.18 13.69
N LYS A 301 20.96 0.11 13.52
CA LYS A 301 21.41 1.35 12.90
C LYS A 301 21.15 1.34 11.39
N ASN A 302 21.46 0.24 10.72
CA ASN A 302 21.45 0.15 9.26
C ASN A 302 20.15 -0.44 8.64
N ASN A 303 19.14 -0.74 9.44
CA ASN A 303 17.89 -1.40 9.03
C ASN A 303 16.67 -0.57 9.44
N SER A 304 15.55 -0.71 8.72
CA SER A 304 14.28 -0.04 9.01
C SER A 304 13.48 -0.65 10.17
N HIS A 305 13.87 -1.84 10.63
CA HIS A 305 13.15 -2.63 11.63
C HIS A 305 13.74 -2.47 13.04
N ILE A 306 12.95 -2.90 14.02
CA ILE A 306 13.39 -3.18 15.38
C ILE A 306 14.48 -4.27 15.38
N ASN A 307 15.41 -4.23 16.33
CA ASN A 307 16.40 -5.30 16.51
C ASN A 307 15.92 -6.36 17.50
N TYR A 308 16.72 -7.39 17.73
CA TYR A 308 16.41 -8.47 18.66
C TYR A 308 16.18 -7.99 20.10
N SER A 309 16.93 -6.99 20.57
CA SER A 309 16.74 -6.42 21.92
C SER A 309 15.40 -5.71 22.05
N GLY A 310 15.03 -4.89 21.05
CA GLY A 310 13.70 -4.30 20.99
C GLY A 310 12.60 -5.36 20.81
N GLY A 311 12.88 -6.40 20.04
CA GLY A 311 12.00 -7.56 19.88
C GLY A 311 11.74 -8.24 21.22
N LYS A 312 12.76 -8.43 22.06
CA LYS A 312 12.61 -8.96 23.43
C LYS A 312 11.69 -8.08 24.29
N GLU A 313 11.87 -6.76 24.26
CA GLU A 313 11.04 -5.83 25.03
C GLU A 313 9.57 -5.78 24.57
N LEU A 314 9.34 -5.76 23.26
CA LEU A 314 7.98 -5.82 22.71
C LEU A 314 7.32 -7.16 23.00
N SER A 315 8.04 -8.28 22.83
CA SER A 315 7.50 -9.60 23.14
C SER A 315 7.07 -9.71 24.61
N TYR A 316 7.89 -9.24 25.57
CA TYR A 316 7.46 -9.18 26.96
C TYR A 316 6.20 -8.32 27.13
N SER A 317 6.19 -7.12 26.54
CA SER A 317 5.08 -6.18 26.66
C SER A 317 3.78 -6.77 26.10
N TYR A 318 3.83 -7.47 24.98
CA TYR A 318 2.69 -8.14 24.35
C TYR A 318 2.19 -9.31 25.20
N LEU A 319 3.11 -10.17 25.65
CA LEU A 319 2.77 -11.34 26.48
C LEU A 319 2.20 -10.93 27.84
N HIS A 320 2.75 -9.89 28.47
CA HIS A 320 2.23 -9.36 29.72
C HIS A 320 0.87 -8.68 29.56
N TYR A 321 0.61 -8.08 28.40
CA TYR A 321 -0.70 -7.50 28.10
C TYR A 321 -1.81 -8.56 28.01
N ILE A 322 -1.52 -9.71 27.39
CA ILE A 322 -2.49 -10.81 27.27
C ILE A 322 -2.57 -11.69 28.53
N ASP A 323 -1.46 -11.84 29.27
CA ASP A 323 -1.42 -12.50 30.58
C ASP A 323 -0.73 -11.61 31.62
N PRO A 324 -1.48 -10.75 32.33
CA PRO A 324 -0.93 -9.87 33.37
C PRO A 324 -0.27 -10.61 34.54
N ASN A 325 -0.51 -11.92 34.68
CA ASN A 325 0.17 -12.75 35.68
C ASN A 325 1.55 -13.20 35.22
N PHE A 326 1.86 -13.15 33.93
CA PHE A 326 3.18 -13.47 33.40
C PHE A 326 4.17 -12.35 33.76
N LYS A 327 5.03 -12.62 34.75
CA LYS A 327 5.95 -11.61 35.30
C LYS A 327 7.26 -11.57 34.53
N ARG A 328 8.00 -10.46 34.70
CA ARG A 328 9.29 -10.24 34.04
C ARG A 328 10.32 -11.30 34.44
N ASP A 329 10.29 -11.76 35.69
CA ASP A 329 11.21 -12.79 36.18
C ASP A 329 10.95 -14.15 35.51
N ASP A 330 9.68 -14.54 35.36
CA ASP A 330 9.29 -15.75 34.63
C ASP A 330 9.70 -15.65 33.16
N PHE A 331 9.49 -14.49 32.54
CA PHE A 331 9.92 -14.23 31.18
C PHE A 331 11.43 -14.39 31.01
N ASN A 332 12.23 -13.74 31.85
CA ASN A 332 13.69 -13.85 31.80
C ASN A 332 14.17 -15.28 32.03
N LYS A 333 13.55 -16.00 32.98
CA LYS A 333 13.86 -17.42 33.22
C LYS A 333 13.64 -18.27 31.96
N LEU A 334 12.51 -18.10 31.28
CA LEU A 334 12.22 -18.85 30.05
C LEU A 334 13.17 -18.48 28.90
N ILE A 335 13.62 -17.22 28.82
CA ILE A 335 14.67 -16.82 27.88
C ILE A 335 15.95 -17.61 28.16
N ASP A 336 16.40 -17.64 29.41
CA ASP A 336 17.63 -18.34 29.79
C ASP A 336 17.54 -19.86 29.55
N GLU A 337 16.34 -20.43 29.64
CA GLU A 337 16.09 -21.86 29.43
C GLU A 337 15.96 -22.27 27.95
N GLN A 338 15.39 -21.41 27.08
CA GLN A 338 15.00 -21.80 25.71
C GLN A 338 15.74 -21.06 24.60
N ILE A 339 16.34 -19.89 24.89
CA ILE A 339 16.91 -19.01 23.88
C ILE A 339 18.43 -19.08 23.88
N GLN A 340 18.98 -19.47 22.74
CA GLN A 340 20.39 -19.29 22.45
C GLN A 340 20.65 -17.81 22.09
N ILE A 341 21.60 -17.21 22.82
CA ILE A 341 22.05 -15.83 22.58
C ILE A 341 23.39 -15.88 21.84
N GLY A 342 23.42 -15.31 20.63
CA GLY A 342 24.60 -15.26 19.77
C GLY A 342 24.98 -13.84 19.38
N ASN A 343 26.21 -13.65 18.92
CA ASN A 343 26.64 -12.42 18.25
C ASN A 343 26.69 -12.67 16.74
N GLU A 344 26.05 -11.81 15.97
CA GLU A 344 25.98 -11.92 14.51
C GLU A 344 26.38 -10.60 13.84
N LEU A 345 26.73 -10.69 12.55
CA LEU A 345 26.95 -9.53 11.69
C LEU A 345 25.72 -9.34 10.81
N HIS A 346 25.06 -8.20 10.96
CA HIS A 346 23.83 -7.88 10.26
C HIS A 346 24.03 -6.85 9.16
N ASN A 347 23.50 -7.16 7.98
CA ASN A 347 23.39 -6.23 6.86
C ASN A 347 21.94 -5.82 6.68
N GLY A 348 21.62 -4.59 7.09
CA GLY A 348 20.26 -4.08 7.09
C GLY A 348 19.61 -3.97 5.71
N ASP A 349 18.29 -3.86 5.69
CA ASP A 349 17.55 -3.69 4.45
C ASP A 349 17.82 -2.34 3.78
N LEU A 350 18.14 -1.29 4.53
CA LEU A 350 18.42 0.05 4.00
C LEU A 350 19.78 0.15 3.29
N THR A 351 20.71 -0.79 3.50
CA THR A 351 21.99 -0.85 2.77
C THR A 351 21.88 -1.65 1.46
N ARG A 352 20.76 -2.30 1.17
CA ARG A 352 20.57 -3.05 -0.08
C ARG A 352 20.58 -2.10 -1.28
N ASP A 353 21.10 -2.55 -2.42
CA ASP A 353 21.28 -1.72 -3.61
C ASP A 353 20.00 -1.05 -4.09
N LYS A 354 18.86 -1.74 -3.97
CA LYS A 354 17.55 -1.18 -4.34
C LYS A 354 17.08 -0.04 -3.42
N ASN A 355 17.66 0.08 -2.23
CA ASN A 355 17.28 1.06 -1.20
C ASN A 355 18.33 2.15 -0.99
N TRP A 356 19.60 1.88 -1.31
CA TRP A 356 20.73 2.76 -1.04
C TRP A 356 20.88 3.92 -2.05
N SER A 357 20.86 5.16 -1.56
CA SER A 357 20.90 6.38 -2.40
C SER A 357 22.29 7.02 -2.55
N TYR A 358 23.32 6.51 -1.88
CA TYR A 358 24.64 7.17 -1.73
C TYR A 358 25.74 6.38 -2.44
N SER A 359 27.01 6.81 -2.30
CA SER A 359 28.15 6.10 -2.87
C SER A 359 28.37 4.73 -2.22
N ASP A 360 29.07 3.82 -2.90
CA ASP A 360 29.38 2.49 -2.35
C ASP A 360 30.44 2.57 -1.25
N GLU A 361 31.38 3.53 -1.34
CA GLU A 361 32.36 3.79 -0.30
C GLU A 361 31.69 4.16 1.02
N GLU A 362 30.67 5.03 0.96
CA GLU A 362 29.89 5.39 2.14
C GLU A 362 29.04 4.23 2.68
N LYS A 363 28.69 3.24 1.83
CA LYS A 363 27.86 2.11 2.23
C LYS A 363 28.60 1.18 3.18
N GLU A 364 29.91 1.01 2.99
CA GLU A 364 30.76 0.13 3.78
C GLU A 364 30.72 0.46 5.28
N GLU A 365 30.55 1.73 5.66
CA GLU A 365 30.42 2.16 7.06
C GLU A 365 29.18 1.60 7.77
N TYR A 366 28.17 1.18 7.00
CA TYR A 366 26.90 0.67 7.51
C TYR A 366 26.78 -0.86 7.41
N LEU A 367 27.76 -1.56 6.84
CA LEU A 367 27.71 -3.01 6.71
C LEU A 367 28.22 -3.71 7.97
N LYS A 368 27.81 -4.97 8.15
CA LYS A 368 28.27 -5.87 9.21
C LYS A 368 28.08 -5.26 10.61
N GLU A 369 26.91 -4.69 10.86
CA GLU A 369 26.53 -4.21 12.18
C GLU A 369 26.58 -5.40 13.16
N LYS A 370 27.34 -5.28 14.26
CA LYS A 370 27.40 -6.33 15.28
C LYS A 370 26.13 -6.28 16.12
N VAL A 371 25.41 -7.39 16.19
CA VAL A 371 24.12 -7.47 16.86
C VAL A 371 24.03 -8.72 17.72
N THR A 372 23.33 -8.62 18.84
CA THR A 372 22.94 -9.78 19.64
C THR A 372 21.72 -10.41 19.00
N ALA A 373 21.83 -11.65 18.55
CA ALA A 373 20.73 -12.42 17.96
C ALA A 373 20.15 -13.39 19.00
N PHE A 374 18.84 -13.64 18.87
CA PHE A 374 18.11 -14.60 19.70
C PHE A 374 17.54 -15.69 18.82
N LYS A 375 17.75 -16.93 19.22
CA LYS A 375 17.22 -18.11 18.54
C LYS A 375 16.63 -19.07 19.55
N ASN A 376 15.39 -19.49 19.34
CA ASN A 376 14.77 -20.50 20.18
C ASN A 376 15.14 -21.91 19.66
N GLU A 377 15.88 -22.67 20.47
CA GLU A 377 16.36 -24.00 20.09
C GLU A 377 15.30 -25.09 20.23
N CYS A 378 14.19 -24.80 20.91
CA CYS A 378 13.10 -25.74 21.13
C CYS A 378 12.07 -25.75 19.99
N LEU A 379 12.22 -24.90 18.96
CA LEU A 379 11.27 -24.83 17.86
C LEU A 379 11.43 -25.96 16.86
N ILE A 380 10.31 -26.63 16.58
CA ILE A 380 10.16 -27.62 15.51
C ILE A 380 9.39 -26.94 14.37
N ASP A 381 10.01 -26.83 13.21
CA ASP A 381 9.39 -26.29 11.99
C ASP A 381 8.43 -27.31 11.37
N LEU A 382 7.17 -26.91 11.23
CA LEU A 382 6.05 -27.67 10.66
C LEU A 382 5.50 -26.99 9.40
N SER A 383 6.22 -26.03 8.82
CA SER A 383 5.73 -25.23 7.69
C SER A 383 5.40 -26.05 6.45
N GLU A 384 6.04 -27.21 6.28
CA GLU A 384 5.76 -28.12 5.16
C GLU A 384 4.43 -28.90 5.31
N ASP A 385 3.91 -29.00 6.53
CA ASP A 385 2.65 -29.69 6.86
C ASP A 385 1.41 -28.82 6.59
N LEU A 386 1.61 -27.54 6.24
CA LEU A 386 0.53 -26.61 5.95
C LEU A 386 -0.22 -27.01 4.66
N PRO A 387 -1.55 -26.82 4.60
CA PRO A 387 -2.28 -26.91 3.33
C PRO A 387 -1.68 -25.96 2.29
N GLU A 388 -1.59 -26.40 1.04
CA GLU A 388 -0.96 -25.62 -0.06
C GLU A 388 -1.53 -24.20 -0.17
N LYS A 389 -2.85 -24.01 0.00
CA LYS A 389 -3.50 -22.69 -0.05
C LYS A 389 -3.03 -21.71 1.05
N PHE A 390 -2.40 -22.20 2.11
CA PHE A 390 -1.91 -21.41 3.23
C PHE A 390 -0.38 -21.35 3.30
N LYS A 391 0.35 -22.13 2.50
CA LYS A 391 1.82 -22.10 2.50
C LYS A 391 2.40 -20.75 2.08
N LEU A 392 1.72 -20.04 1.19
CA LEU A 392 2.18 -18.78 0.63
C LEU A 392 1.10 -17.70 0.67
N VAL A 393 1.49 -16.50 1.08
CA VAL A 393 0.73 -15.26 0.82
C VAL A 393 1.51 -14.47 -0.22
N LYS A 394 1.02 -14.48 -1.46
CA LYS A 394 1.77 -14.01 -2.63
C LYS A 394 3.09 -14.77 -2.76
N THR A 395 4.21 -14.10 -2.45
CA THR A 395 5.57 -14.69 -2.51
C THR A 395 6.17 -14.97 -1.13
N ARG A 396 5.39 -14.78 -0.06
CA ARG A 396 5.87 -14.86 1.32
C ARG A 396 5.38 -16.14 1.98
N LYS A 397 6.31 -16.87 2.59
CA LYS A 397 6.01 -18.11 3.30
C LYS A 397 5.25 -17.84 4.59
N THR A 398 4.24 -18.65 4.83
CA THR A 398 3.67 -18.85 6.17
C THR A 398 4.62 -19.76 6.93
N GLU A 399 4.89 -19.42 8.20
CA GLU A 399 5.75 -20.23 9.06
C GLU A 399 4.90 -20.89 10.14
N HIS A 400 5.10 -22.18 10.39
CA HIS A 400 4.40 -22.93 11.43
C HIS A 400 5.43 -23.59 12.35
N TYR A 401 5.37 -23.28 13.64
CA TYR A 401 6.28 -23.83 14.63
C TYR A 401 5.53 -24.50 15.77
N LYS A 402 6.12 -25.56 16.31
CA LYS A 402 5.75 -26.16 17.58
C LYS A 402 6.90 -25.98 18.58
N ASN A 403 6.59 -25.51 19.78
CA ASN A 403 7.52 -25.44 20.89
C ASN A 403 7.05 -26.39 22.01
N PRO A 404 7.64 -27.60 22.15
CA PRO A 404 7.27 -28.54 23.21
C PRO A 404 7.38 -27.96 24.62
N GLU A 405 8.32 -27.03 24.82
CA GLU A 405 8.66 -26.35 26.08
C GLU A 405 7.92 -25.01 26.27
N GLY A 406 7.00 -24.66 25.37
CA GLY A 406 6.19 -23.44 25.48
C GLY A 406 5.40 -23.41 26.80
N LEU A 407 5.46 -22.28 27.53
CA LEU A 407 4.88 -22.13 28.87
C LEU A 407 3.40 -22.52 28.93
N LYS A 408 2.61 -22.08 27.95
CA LYS A 408 1.17 -22.34 27.87
C LYS A 408 0.89 -23.32 26.75
N LYS A 409 -0.05 -24.23 27.01
CA LYS A 409 -0.60 -25.15 26.00
C LYS A 409 -1.61 -24.45 25.08
N LEU A 410 -1.21 -23.30 24.52
CA LEU A 410 -2.03 -22.48 23.63
C LEU A 410 -1.49 -22.54 22.21
N ARG A 411 -2.40 -22.41 21.25
CA ARG A 411 -2.16 -22.26 19.82
C ARG A 411 -2.38 -20.80 19.44
N VAL A 412 -1.37 -20.16 18.87
CA VAL A 412 -1.45 -18.76 18.47
C VAL A 412 -1.37 -18.63 16.95
N LEU A 413 -2.27 -17.84 16.38
CA LEU A 413 -2.16 -17.35 15.00
C LEU A 413 -1.72 -15.89 15.04
N ILE A 414 -0.60 -15.57 14.39
CA ILE A 414 -0.07 -14.21 14.31
C ILE A 414 -0.16 -13.70 12.88
N PHE A 415 -1.04 -12.71 12.66
CA PHE A 415 -1.03 -11.91 11.43
C PHE A 415 0.08 -10.87 11.54
N ARG A 416 1.05 -10.91 10.61
CA ARG A 416 2.31 -10.18 10.77
C ARG A 416 2.81 -9.45 9.53
N ASP A 417 3.80 -8.60 9.77
CA ASP A 417 4.74 -8.08 8.79
C ASP A 417 6.19 -8.47 9.14
N SER A 418 7.16 -7.87 8.43
CA SER A 418 8.59 -8.15 8.61
C SER A 418 9.16 -7.72 9.96
N SER A 419 8.50 -6.88 10.74
CA SER A 419 8.97 -6.51 12.07
C SER A 419 8.95 -7.71 13.02
N LEU A 420 8.05 -8.69 12.82
CA LEU A 420 7.98 -9.88 13.67
C LEU A 420 9.17 -10.83 13.48
N ASP A 421 9.96 -10.69 12.41
CA ASP A 421 11.13 -11.54 12.19
C ASP A 421 12.12 -11.49 13.37
N PHE A 422 12.14 -10.39 14.12
CA PHE A 422 12.99 -10.20 15.31
C PHE A 422 12.28 -10.45 16.64
N LEU A 423 10.99 -10.81 16.62
CA LEU A 423 10.18 -11.10 17.81
C LEU A 423 9.87 -12.59 17.94
N LYS A 424 9.82 -13.34 16.82
CA LYS A 424 9.22 -14.67 16.77
C LYS A 424 9.83 -15.68 17.73
N ASP A 425 11.16 -15.72 17.84
CA ASP A 425 11.87 -16.64 18.75
C ASP A 425 11.56 -16.32 20.23
N ILE A 426 11.37 -15.05 20.54
CA ILE A 426 11.07 -14.62 21.91
C ILE A 426 9.60 -14.84 22.25
N LEU A 427 8.68 -14.53 21.33
CA LEU A 427 7.25 -14.81 21.52
C LEU A 427 7.00 -16.31 21.68
N SER A 428 7.81 -17.15 21.03
CA SER A 428 7.58 -18.58 21.01
C SER A 428 7.85 -19.30 22.33
N ILE A 429 8.54 -18.68 23.29
CA ILE A 429 8.72 -19.28 24.63
C ILE A 429 7.39 -19.48 25.38
N TYR A 430 6.36 -18.71 24.98
CA TYR A 430 5.09 -18.67 25.69
C TYR A 430 4.06 -19.66 25.13
N PHE A 431 4.08 -19.90 23.81
CA PHE A 431 3.07 -20.69 23.11
C PHE A 431 3.60 -22.05 22.69
N LYS A 432 2.73 -23.07 22.67
CA LYS A 432 3.12 -24.43 22.27
C LYS A 432 3.03 -24.67 20.77
N ASP A 433 2.15 -23.95 20.08
CA ASP A 433 1.89 -24.07 18.64
C ASP A 433 1.67 -22.64 18.08
N ILE A 434 2.40 -22.29 17.02
CA ILE A 434 2.54 -20.92 16.54
C ILE A 434 2.45 -20.91 15.02
N LEU A 435 1.46 -20.24 14.48
CA LEU A 435 1.32 -20.01 13.05
C LEU A 435 1.53 -18.53 12.72
N LEU A 436 2.54 -18.23 11.91
CA LEU A 436 2.91 -16.87 11.50
C LEU A 436 2.47 -16.64 10.04
N TYR A 437 1.37 -15.91 9.85
CA TYR A 437 0.77 -15.69 8.54
C TYR A 437 1.10 -14.30 8.00
N TRP A 438 1.70 -14.24 6.80
CA TRP A 438 2.16 -13.01 6.16
C TRP A 438 1.02 -12.23 5.48
N ASP A 439 -0.03 -11.92 6.23
CA ASP A 439 -1.15 -11.13 5.73
C ASP A 439 -1.51 -10.02 6.72
N HIS A 440 -0.75 -8.94 6.62
CA HIS A 440 -1.07 -7.68 7.28
C HIS A 440 -2.07 -6.86 6.45
N TRP A 441 -2.85 -7.44 5.53
CA TRP A 441 -3.90 -6.70 4.83
C TRP A 441 -5.27 -7.30 5.06
N PHE A 442 -5.36 -8.61 5.22
CA PHE A 442 -6.62 -9.32 5.23
C PHE A 442 -6.73 -10.32 6.38
N PHE A 443 -7.84 -10.24 7.12
CA PHE A 443 -8.22 -11.22 8.13
C PHE A 443 -8.82 -12.48 7.49
N ASN A 444 -7.97 -13.50 7.29
CA ASN A 444 -8.35 -14.74 6.60
C ASN A 444 -9.17 -15.67 7.52
N LYS A 445 -10.51 -15.66 7.37
CA LYS A 445 -11.42 -16.52 8.16
C LYS A 445 -11.21 -18.01 7.92
N GLU A 446 -10.99 -18.43 6.68
CA GLU A 446 -10.77 -19.85 6.38
C GLU A 446 -9.53 -20.39 7.08
N LEU A 447 -8.47 -19.57 7.17
CA LEU A 447 -7.27 -19.91 7.93
C LEU A 447 -7.58 -20.06 9.42
N VAL A 448 -8.37 -19.13 9.99
CA VAL A 448 -8.78 -19.20 11.40
C VAL A 448 -9.59 -20.45 11.68
N GLU A 449 -10.56 -20.78 10.82
CA GLU A 449 -11.43 -21.95 10.95
C GLU A 449 -10.66 -23.28 10.81
N TRP A 450 -9.68 -23.33 9.91
CA TRP A 450 -8.81 -24.48 9.74
C TRP A 450 -7.83 -24.63 10.90
N TYR A 451 -7.11 -23.56 11.23
CA TYR A 451 -6.06 -23.60 12.25
C TYR A 451 -6.64 -23.75 13.66
N LYS A 452 -7.80 -23.16 13.95
CA LYS A 452 -8.45 -23.14 15.28
C LYS A 452 -7.51 -22.64 16.39
N PRO A 453 -7.03 -21.39 16.30
CA PRO A 453 -6.19 -20.81 17.34
C PRO A 453 -6.99 -20.56 18.62
N ASP A 454 -6.32 -20.64 19.77
CA ASP A 454 -6.88 -20.16 21.05
C ASP A 454 -6.80 -18.63 21.14
N ILE A 455 -5.77 -18.05 20.49
CA ILE A 455 -5.50 -16.63 20.47
C ILE A 455 -5.00 -16.17 19.10
N ILE A 456 -5.46 -15.00 18.68
CA ILE A 456 -4.99 -14.28 17.50
C ILE A 456 -4.28 -13.00 17.92
N LEU A 457 -3.06 -12.83 17.43
CA LEU A 457 -2.29 -11.59 17.55
C LEU A 457 -2.16 -10.95 16.17
N GLU A 458 -2.63 -9.72 16.01
CA GLU A 458 -2.39 -8.93 14.80
C GLU A 458 -1.33 -7.88 15.10
N ILE A 459 -0.10 -8.09 14.59
CA ILE A 459 1.07 -7.28 14.91
C ILE A 459 1.50 -6.54 13.66
N ARG A 460 1.44 -5.20 13.70
CA ARG A 460 1.77 -4.35 12.55
C ARG A 460 2.71 -3.21 12.91
N THR A 461 3.62 -2.88 12.01
CA THR A 461 4.43 -1.67 12.09
C THR A 461 3.54 -0.44 11.87
N GLU A 462 3.75 0.61 12.66
CA GLU A 462 2.85 1.77 12.74
C GLU A 462 2.54 2.42 11.37
N ARG A 463 3.53 2.55 10.48
CA ARG A 463 3.37 3.09 9.12
C ARG A 463 2.35 2.35 8.26
N PHE A 464 2.10 1.06 8.54
CA PHE A 464 1.13 0.27 7.79
C PHE A 464 -0.32 0.52 8.22
N LEU A 465 -0.56 1.30 9.28
CA LEU A 465 -1.91 1.77 9.61
C LEU A 465 -2.50 2.60 8.46
N GLU A 466 -1.69 3.40 7.77
CA GLU A 466 -2.17 4.29 6.69
C GLU A 466 -2.82 3.52 5.53
N ASN A 467 -2.28 2.36 5.18
CA ASN A 467 -2.67 1.62 3.97
C ASN A 467 -3.56 0.41 4.27
N MET A 468 -4.10 0.29 5.50
CA MET A 468 -4.91 -0.87 5.88
C MET A 468 -6.09 -1.09 4.94
N ILE A 469 -6.29 -2.36 4.56
CA ILE A 469 -7.52 -2.80 3.89
C ILE A 469 -8.53 -3.13 4.98
N TYR A 470 -9.77 -2.64 4.83
CA TYR A 470 -10.85 -2.85 5.79
C TYR A 470 -11.83 -3.89 5.26
N GLU A 471 -12.03 -4.97 6.01
CA GLU A 471 -12.80 -6.16 5.60
C GLU A 471 -14.33 -5.94 5.57
N ILE A 472 -14.80 -4.73 5.85
CA ILE A 472 -16.22 -4.40 6.01
C ILE A 472 -16.86 -3.96 4.70
N ASN A 473 -16.04 -3.58 3.71
CA ASN A 473 -16.54 -3.12 2.41
C ASN A 473 -16.79 -4.28 1.42
N ASN A 474 -16.48 -5.52 1.83
CA ASN A 474 -16.62 -6.73 1.01
C ASN A 474 -17.77 -7.65 1.48
N GLN A 475 -18.66 -7.15 2.35
CA GLN A 475 -19.95 -7.74 2.68
C GLN A 475 -21.04 -6.91 2.01
#